data_AF-A0A2N4X0M5-F1
#
_entry.id   AF-A0A2N4X0M5-F1
#
_cell.length_a   1.000
_cell.length_b   1.000
_cell.length_c   1.000
_cell.angle_alpha   90.00
_cell.angle_beta   90.00
_cell.angle_gamma   90.00
#
_symmetry.space_group_name_H-M   'P 1'
#
loop_
_entity.id
_entity.type
_entity.pdbx_description
1 polymer ?
#
loop_
_entity_poly.entity_id
_entity_poly.type
_entity_poly.pdbx_seq_one_letter_code
_entity_poly.pdbx_strand_id
1 'polypeptide(L)'
;MTGLLSRMKIDGFLLAIGLAVALAFAFPTIGASDGQLRAGLLTDLGVALVFFLHGAAVAPSAMRAAAANWRLHILVQASIYVLFPLIGLAVWHGAPQALGPELRLGFFFLCAISSTISSSVAMTALARGNVPAAIFNATLSGLLGMVLTPLLLALVMTRAPGIAPLTSQIGGILLKLLLPFVIGQLSRPLIAALLDRHKPLVGKADRAVIVLIVYVAFCDAALAGMWTAGQALALLVVAIMCSALLALVLVLTTLASRAMKLSTEDEIAAVFCGSKKSLANGAPIAKVVFGANPALSLILVPLLLYHQIQLVVCAVLARRYCARSQG
;
A
#
# COMPACT_ATOMS: atom_id res chain seq x y z
N MET A 1 -18.64 -1.11 29.12
CA MET A 1 -17.53 -1.24 28.14
C MET A 1 -17.91 -2.06 26.88
N THR A 2 -19.19 -2.17 26.53
CA THR A 2 -19.70 -3.09 25.48
C THR A 2 -20.26 -2.40 24.23
N GLY A 3 -20.29 -1.05 24.17
CA GLY A 3 -20.82 -0.29 23.03
C GLY A 3 -19.79 0.13 21.96
N LEU A 4 -18.50 0.15 22.28
CA LEU A 4 -17.43 0.57 21.35
C LEU A 4 -16.93 -0.58 20.46
N LEU A 5 -16.90 -1.81 20.99
CA LEU A 5 -16.43 -2.99 20.25
C LEU A 5 -17.49 -3.56 19.30
N SER A 6 -18.79 -3.45 19.63
CA SER A 6 -19.89 -3.98 18.80
C SER A 6 -20.17 -3.16 17.52
N ARG A 7 -19.56 -1.98 17.38
CA ARG A 7 -19.72 -1.10 16.19
C ARG A 7 -18.48 -1.04 15.29
N MET A 8 -17.41 -1.74 15.63
CA MET A 8 -16.27 -1.95 14.74
C MET A 8 -16.54 -3.24 13.96
N LYS A 9 -17.15 -3.14 12.77
CA LYS A 9 -17.14 -4.26 11.81
C LYS A 9 -15.67 -4.61 11.55
N ILE A 10 -15.18 -5.69 12.14
CA ILE A 10 -13.84 -6.18 11.89
C ILE A 10 -13.76 -6.50 10.39
N ASP A 11 -12.83 -5.89 9.69
CA ASP A 11 -12.66 -6.12 8.25
C ASP A 11 -12.16 -7.55 8.04
N GLY A 12 -12.95 -8.36 7.31
CA GLY A 12 -12.62 -9.75 7.02
C GLY A 12 -11.29 -9.92 6.31
N PHE A 13 -10.82 -8.91 5.57
CA PHE A 13 -9.49 -8.92 4.98
C PHE A 13 -8.37 -8.91 6.04
N LEU A 14 -8.57 -8.19 7.13
CA LEU A 14 -7.60 -8.11 8.23
C LEU A 14 -7.56 -9.41 9.03
N LEU A 15 -8.73 -10.03 9.24
CA LEU A 15 -8.81 -11.36 9.84
C LEU A 15 -8.09 -12.39 8.97
N ALA A 16 -8.24 -12.32 7.65
CA ALA A 16 -7.55 -13.21 6.72
C ALA A 16 -6.03 -13.03 6.77
N ILE A 17 -5.52 -11.79 6.85
CA ILE A 17 -4.08 -11.52 7.04
C ILE A 17 -3.60 -12.06 8.39
N GLY A 18 -4.32 -11.80 9.48
CA GLY A 18 -3.96 -12.29 10.81
C GLY A 18 -3.94 -13.82 10.87
N LEU A 19 -4.93 -14.47 10.26
CA LEU A 19 -4.99 -15.92 10.13
C LEU A 19 -3.83 -16.46 9.29
N ALA A 20 -3.50 -15.82 8.16
CA ALA A 20 -2.36 -16.20 7.34
C ALA A 20 -1.05 -16.14 8.13
N VAL A 21 -0.82 -15.06 8.89
CA VAL A 21 0.37 -14.94 9.75
C VAL A 21 0.39 -16.05 10.81
N ALA A 22 -0.73 -16.32 11.47
CA ALA A 22 -0.81 -17.38 12.47
C ALA A 22 -0.53 -18.78 11.88
N LEU A 23 -1.11 -19.07 10.71
CA LEU A 23 -0.88 -20.32 9.98
C LEU A 23 0.57 -20.44 9.50
N ALA A 24 1.21 -19.33 9.12
CA ALA A 24 2.60 -19.34 8.69
C ALA A 24 3.55 -19.74 9.83
N PHE A 25 3.29 -19.27 11.05
CA PHE A 25 4.08 -19.69 12.22
C PHE A 25 3.78 -21.13 12.66
N ALA A 26 2.53 -21.59 12.51
CA ALA A 26 2.15 -22.96 12.89
C ALA A 26 2.62 -24.03 11.87
N PHE A 27 2.55 -23.72 10.58
CA PHE A 27 2.83 -24.65 9.48
C PHE A 27 3.68 -24.02 8.36
N PRO A 28 4.92 -23.60 8.63
CA PRO A 28 5.73 -22.82 7.68
C PRO A 28 6.16 -23.62 6.44
N THR A 29 6.34 -24.94 6.56
CA THR A 29 6.82 -25.80 5.45
C THR A 29 5.83 -25.96 4.30
N ILE A 30 4.53 -25.81 4.57
CA ILE A 30 3.47 -25.97 3.56
C ILE A 30 3.49 -24.77 2.59
N GLY A 31 3.63 -23.57 3.15
CA GLY A 31 3.49 -22.31 2.43
C GLY A 31 4.80 -21.67 1.97
N ALA A 32 5.95 -22.26 2.26
CA ALA A 32 7.24 -21.74 1.82
C ALA A 32 7.33 -21.65 0.29
N SER A 33 8.14 -20.71 -0.22
CA SER A 33 8.30 -20.47 -1.66
C SER A 33 8.70 -21.74 -2.41
N ASP A 34 9.64 -22.51 -1.85
CA ASP A 34 10.10 -23.82 -2.34
C ASP A 34 9.37 -25.01 -1.70
N GLY A 35 8.28 -24.74 -0.97
CA GLY A 35 7.46 -25.74 -0.31
C GLY A 35 6.61 -26.57 -1.27
N GLN A 36 5.85 -27.51 -0.72
CA GLN A 36 5.05 -28.48 -1.49
C GLN A 36 4.04 -27.84 -2.45
N LEU A 37 3.54 -26.64 -2.10
CA LEU A 37 2.60 -25.89 -2.92
C LEU A 37 3.25 -25.07 -4.04
N ARG A 38 4.59 -25.05 -4.14
CA ARG A 38 5.36 -24.15 -5.03
C ARG A 38 4.83 -22.72 -4.92
N ALA A 39 4.66 -22.25 -3.69
CA ALA A 39 3.91 -21.02 -3.42
C ALA A 39 4.61 -19.77 -3.99
N GLY A 40 5.91 -19.86 -4.30
CA GLY A 40 6.63 -18.86 -5.08
C GLY A 40 6.02 -18.64 -6.47
N LEU A 41 5.77 -19.71 -7.23
CA LEU A 41 5.14 -19.60 -8.55
C LEU A 41 3.71 -19.06 -8.46
N LEU A 42 2.95 -19.51 -7.46
CA LEU A 42 1.57 -19.03 -7.25
C LEU A 42 1.53 -17.53 -6.92
N THR A 43 2.48 -17.04 -6.12
CA THR A 43 2.59 -15.62 -5.82
C THR A 43 3.02 -14.82 -7.04
N ASP A 44 3.96 -15.31 -7.86
CA ASP A 44 4.36 -14.64 -9.11
C ASP A 44 3.22 -14.54 -10.13
N LEU A 45 2.47 -15.64 -10.33
CA LEU A 45 1.27 -15.64 -11.17
C LEU A 45 0.17 -14.74 -10.59
N GLY A 46 0.00 -14.76 -9.27
CA GLY A 46 -0.92 -13.88 -8.56
C GLY A 46 -0.58 -12.41 -8.76
N VAL A 47 0.70 -12.04 -8.66
CA VAL A 47 1.18 -10.67 -8.94
C VAL A 47 0.86 -10.27 -10.37
N ALA A 48 1.16 -11.13 -11.35
CA ALA A 48 0.84 -10.86 -12.75
C ALA A 48 -0.67 -10.67 -12.97
N LEU A 49 -1.50 -11.52 -12.36
CA LEU A 49 -2.95 -11.39 -12.39
C LEU A 49 -3.41 -10.07 -11.77
N VAL A 50 -2.89 -9.69 -10.60
CA VAL A 50 -3.25 -8.45 -9.91
C VAL A 50 -2.92 -7.24 -10.78
N PHE A 51 -1.71 -7.15 -11.35
CA PHE A 51 -1.36 -6.02 -12.22
C PHE A 51 -2.16 -6.00 -13.52
N PHE A 52 -2.47 -7.17 -14.09
CA PHE A 52 -3.36 -7.29 -15.24
C PHE A 52 -4.76 -6.76 -14.92
N LEU A 53 -5.35 -7.16 -13.79
CA LEU A 53 -6.67 -6.70 -13.35
C LEU A 53 -6.69 -5.19 -13.08
N HIS A 54 -5.63 -4.65 -12.46
CA HIS A 54 -5.47 -3.21 -12.28
C HIS A 54 -5.40 -2.46 -13.62
N GLY A 55 -4.67 -3.02 -14.58
CA GLY A 55 -4.64 -2.53 -15.96
C GLY A 55 -6.04 -2.49 -16.56
N ALA A 56 -6.75 -3.60 -16.55
CA ALA A 56 -8.09 -3.68 -17.15
C ALA A 56 -9.16 -2.83 -16.44
N ALA A 57 -9.00 -2.56 -15.13
CA ALA A 57 -9.96 -1.80 -14.34
C ALA A 57 -9.94 -0.29 -14.61
N VAL A 58 -8.80 0.28 -15.02
CA VAL A 58 -8.66 1.73 -15.17
C VAL A 58 -9.30 2.22 -16.48
N ALA A 59 -10.38 3.01 -16.35
CA ALA A 59 -11.11 3.61 -17.46
C ALA A 59 -10.52 5.01 -17.81
N PRO A 60 -9.95 5.23 -19.02
CA PRO A 60 -9.32 6.51 -19.37
C PRO A 60 -10.28 7.71 -19.37
N SER A 61 -11.57 7.49 -19.70
CA SER A 61 -12.59 8.53 -19.68
C SER A 61 -12.91 9.05 -18.27
N ALA A 62 -12.87 8.16 -17.27
CA ALA A 62 -13.10 8.51 -15.87
C ALA A 62 -11.98 9.41 -15.30
N MET A 63 -10.76 9.33 -15.86
CA MET A 63 -9.65 10.18 -15.45
C MET A 63 -9.77 11.62 -15.99
N ARG A 64 -10.25 11.80 -17.23
CA ARG A 64 -10.30 13.12 -17.87
C ARG A 64 -11.33 14.06 -17.22
N ALA A 65 -12.45 13.52 -16.75
CA ALA A 65 -13.54 14.32 -16.16
C ALA A 65 -13.18 14.95 -14.80
N ALA A 66 -12.19 14.40 -14.09
CA ALA A 66 -11.81 14.86 -12.74
C ALA A 66 -10.60 15.82 -12.73
N ALA A 67 -9.96 16.07 -13.89
CA ALA A 67 -8.68 16.77 -13.98
C ALA A 67 -8.72 18.30 -13.73
N ALA A 68 -9.90 18.89 -13.54
CA ALA A 68 -10.06 20.34 -13.43
C ALA A 68 -9.44 20.94 -12.14
N ASN A 69 -9.30 20.15 -11.06
CA ASN A 69 -8.80 20.63 -9.77
C ASN A 69 -7.31 20.32 -9.56
N TRP A 70 -6.45 20.88 -10.42
CA TRP A 70 -5.01 20.60 -10.43
C TRP A 70 -4.31 20.88 -9.09
N ARG A 71 -4.78 21.88 -8.32
CA ARG A 71 -4.23 22.25 -7.00
C ARG A 71 -4.36 21.08 -6.02
N LEU A 72 -5.55 20.48 -5.95
CA LEU A 72 -5.81 19.30 -5.14
C LEU A 72 -4.93 18.12 -5.59
N HIS A 73 -4.81 17.89 -6.90
CA HIS A 73 -4.04 16.77 -7.42
C HIS A 73 -2.55 16.87 -7.09
N ILE A 74 -1.95 18.05 -7.28
CA ILE A 74 -0.55 18.29 -6.94
C ILE A 74 -0.33 18.07 -5.44
N LEU A 75 -1.22 18.58 -4.58
CA LEU A 75 -1.10 18.40 -3.14
C LEU A 75 -1.08 16.92 -2.74
N VAL A 76 -1.99 16.13 -3.30
CA VAL A 76 -2.05 14.69 -3.00
C VAL A 76 -0.82 13.96 -3.52
N GLN A 77 -0.43 14.17 -4.79
CA GLN A 77 0.73 13.47 -5.35
C GLN A 77 2.03 13.89 -4.69
N ALA A 78 2.20 15.17 -4.35
CA ALA A 78 3.37 15.65 -3.62
C ALA A 78 3.41 15.08 -2.19
N SER A 79 2.26 14.92 -1.54
CA SER A 79 2.21 14.22 -0.25
C SER A 79 2.76 12.80 -0.40
N ILE A 80 2.27 12.04 -1.38
CA ILE A 80 2.62 10.62 -1.57
C ILE A 80 4.06 10.39 -2.04
N TYR A 81 4.55 11.19 -3.01
CA TYR A 81 5.82 10.95 -3.69
C TYR A 81 6.94 11.94 -3.35
N VAL A 82 6.67 12.95 -2.52
CA VAL A 82 7.69 13.87 -2.02
C VAL A 82 7.73 13.84 -0.50
N LEU A 83 6.64 14.22 0.18
CA LEU A 83 6.61 14.31 1.64
C LEU A 83 6.92 12.97 2.32
N PHE A 84 6.21 11.89 1.95
CA PHE A 84 6.47 10.58 2.52
C PHE A 84 7.91 10.10 2.27
N PRO A 85 8.43 10.06 1.02
CA PRO A 85 9.81 9.66 0.77
C PRO A 85 10.84 10.49 1.52
N LEU A 86 10.64 11.81 1.67
CA LEU A 86 11.54 12.66 2.48
C LEU A 86 11.54 12.24 3.95
N ILE A 87 10.38 11.96 4.54
CA ILE A 87 10.29 11.43 5.91
C ILE A 87 10.96 10.04 5.97
N GLY A 88 10.76 9.21 4.96
CA GLY A 88 11.42 7.91 4.82
C GLY A 88 12.94 8.04 4.80
N LEU A 89 13.50 8.97 4.04
CA LEU A 89 14.95 9.26 3.99
C LEU A 89 15.46 9.76 5.35
N ALA A 90 14.70 10.63 6.01
CA ALA A 90 15.05 11.11 7.35
C ALA A 90 15.13 9.95 8.35
N VAL A 91 14.18 9.00 8.31
CA VAL A 91 14.23 7.78 9.12
C VAL A 91 15.38 6.86 8.71
N TRP A 92 15.61 6.70 7.40
CA TRP A 92 16.67 5.84 6.86
C TRP A 92 18.07 6.23 7.37
N HIS A 93 18.37 7.53 7.39
CA HIS A 93 19.65 8.06 7.87
C HIS A 93 19.66 8.35 9.39
N GLY A 94 18.53 8.74 9.97
CA GLY A 94 18.44 9.22 11.34
C GLY A 94 18.14 8.15 12.40
N ALA A 95 17.64 6.98 12.02
CA ALA A 95 17.24 5.92 12.96
C ALA A 95 18.08 4.62 12.90
N PRO A 96 19.41 4.66 12.66
CA PRO A 96 20.16 3.42 12.43
C PRO A 96 20.27 2.50 13.65
N GLN A 97 20.19 3.08 14.85
CA GLN A 97 20.25 2.35 16.11
C GLN A 97 18.87 1.85 16.58
N ALA A 98 17.79 2.46 16.07
CA ALA A 98 16.43 2.12 16.48
C ALA A 98 15.80 1.02 15.60
N LEU A 99 16.16 0.96 14.32
CA LEU A 99 15.64 -0.02 13.37
C LEU A 99 16.78 -0.79 12.68
N GLY A 100 16.68 -2.13 12.72
CA GLY A 100 17.49 -3.01 11.88
C GLY A 100 17.30 -2.71 10.39
N PRO A 101 18.25 -3.13 9.53
CA PRO A 101 18.29 -2.75 8.12
C PRO A 101 16.99 -3.11 7.37
N GLU A 102 16.44 -4.31 7.61
CA GLU A 102 15.23 -4.79 6.93
C GLU A 102 13.97 -4.00 7.30
N LEU A 103 13.79 -3.66 8.59
CA LEU A 103 12.66 -2.84 9.04
C LEU A 103 12.79 -1.39 8.56
N ARG A 104 14.02 -0.88 8.46
CA ARG A 104 14.28 0.45 7.93
C ARG A 104 13.99 0.52 6.43
N LEU A 105 14.37 -0.52 5.69
CA LEU A 105 14.03 -0.69 4.29
C LEU A 105 12.52 -0.80 4.11
N GLY A 106 11.85 -1.58 4.95
CA GLY A 106 10.38 -1.67 5.00
C GLY A 106 9.69 -0.34 5.30
N PHE A 107 10.26 0.47 6.20
CA PHE A 107 9.70 1.79 6.53
C PHE A 107 9.85 2.77 5.36
N PHE A 108 11.02 2.77 4.70
CA PHE A 108 11.21 3.55 3.49
C PHE A 108 10.32 3.05 2.34
N PHE A 109 10.15 1.75 2.19
CA PHE A 109 9.23 1.15 1.22
C PHE A 109 7.79 1.61 1.46
N LEU A 110 7.29 1.56 2.69
CA LEU A 110 6.00 2.13 3.09
C LEU A 110 5.89 3.61 2.65
N CYS A 111 6.95 4.39 2.78
CA CYS A 111 6.97 5.79 2.35
C CYS A 111 6.95 5.93 0.81
N ALA A 112 7.54 5.00 0.07
CA ALA A 112 7.66 5.05 -1.38
C ALA A 112 6.42 4.54 -2.15
N ILE A 113 5.51 3.80 -1.51
CA ILE A 113 4.34 3.23 -2.21
C ILE A 113 3.20 4.24 -2.44
N SER A 114 2.33 3.90 -3.37
CA SER A 114 1.13 4.67 -3.75
C SER A 114 0.06 4.71 -2.67
N SER A 115 -0.89 5.62 -2.85
CA SER A 115 -2.13 5.73 -2.07
C SER A 115 -3.13 4.60 -2.38
N THR A 116 -4.14 4.47 -1.51
CA THR A 116 -5.24 3.49 -1.59
C THR A 116 -6.41 4.01 -2.39
N ILE A 117 -6.98 3.18 -3.27
CA ILE A 117 -8.27 3.49 -3.93
C ILE A 117 -9.43 3.21 -2.98
N SER A 118 -9.62 1.96 -2.57
CA SER A 118 -10.83 1.54 -1.83
C SER A 118 -11.06 2.33 -0.53
N SER A 119 -10.08 2.38 0.37
CA SER A 119 -10.27 3.02 1.68
C SER A 119 -10.27 4.55 1.60
N SER A 120 -9.51 5.17 0.68
CA SER A 120 -9.59 6.63 0.48
C SER A 120 -10.96 7.05 -0.03
N VAL A 121 -11.49 6.34 -1.03
CA VAL A 121 -12.81 6.62 -1.62
C VAL A 121 -13.92 6.37 -0.60
N ALA A 122 -13.89 5.25 0.11
CA ALA A 122 -14.90 4.93 1.13
C ALA A 122 -14.92 5.95 2.27
N MET A 123 -13.75 6.34 2.79
CA MET A 123 -13.67 7.33 3.88
C MET A 123 -14.06 8.73 3.41
N THR A 124 -13.70 9.10 2.17
CA THR A 124 -14.13 10.37 1.56
C THR A 124 -15.65 10.42 1.41
N ALA A 125 -16.26 9.34 0.93
CA ALA A 125 -17.72 9.24 0.83
C ALA A 125 -18.40 9.33 2.20
N LEU A 126 -17.88 8.59 3.20
CA LEU A 126 -18.40 8.63 4.57
C LEU A 126 -18.32 10.03 5.19
N ALA A 127 -17.25 10.76 4.91
CA ALA A 127 -17.01 12.12 5.36
C ALA A 127 -17.73 13.20 4.53
N ARG A 128 -18.49 12.81 3.50
CA ARG A 128 -19.15 13.73 2.55
C ARG A 128 -18.14 14.67 1.88
N GLY A 129 -17.06 14.11 1.35
CA GLY A 129 -16.02 14.83 0.60
C GLY A 129 -16.14 14.64 -0.92
N ASN A 130 -15.16 15.15 -1.66
CA ASN A 130 -15.10 15.05 -3.12
C ASN A 130 -14.69 13.62 -3.57
N VAL A 131 -15.67 12.73 -3.69
CA VAL A 131 -15.48 11.33 -4.10
C VAL A 131 -14.86 11.19 -5.50
N PRO A 132 -15.30 11.92 -6.54
CA PRO A 132 -14.65 11.89 -7.85
C PRO A 132 -13.15 12.22 -7.79
N ALA A 133 -12.78 13.27 -7.05
CA ALA A 133 -11.38 13.65 -6.90
C ALA A 133 -10.57 12.59 -6.13
N ALA A 134 -11.18 11.92 -5.14
CA ALA A 134 -10.54 10.82 -4.44
C ALA A 134 -10.27 9.61 -5.36
N ILE A 135 -11.25 9.24 -6.20
CA ILE A 135 -11.08 8.17 -7.20
C ILE A 135 -9.94 8.53 -8.15
N PHE A 136 -9.94 9.75 -8.68
CA PHE A 136 -8.89 10.21 -9.60
C PHE A 136 -7.51 10.17 -8.96
N ASN A 137 -7.35 10.79 -7.79
CA ASN A 137 -6.05 10.90 -7.13
C ASN A 137 -5.48 9.56 -6.70
N ALA A 138 -6.33 8.67 -6.17
CA ALA A 138 -5.91 7.34 -5.77
C ALA A 138 -5.53 6.49 -6.99
N THR A 139 -6.27 6.61 -8.10
CA THR A 139 -5.95 5.91 -9.35
C THR A 139 -4.65 6.44 -9.94
N LEU A 140 -4.50 7.76 -10.06
CA LEU A 140 -3.29 8.42 -10.55
C LEU A 140 -2.07 8.01 -9.71
N SER A 141 -2.21 8.02 -8.38
CA SER A 141 -1.16 7.54 -7.49
C SER A 141 -0.86 6.06 -7.73
N GLY A 142 -1.85 5.18 -7.88
CA GLY A 142 -1.60 3.77 -8.21
C GLY A 142 -0.73 3.60 -9.47
N LEU A 143 -1.05 4.34 -10.53
CA LEU A 143 -0.30 4.33 -11.80
C LEU A 143 1.13 4.86 -11.63
N LEU A 144 1.27 6.03 -10.99
CA LEU A 144 2.58 6.63 -10.73
C LEU A 144 3.43 5.73 -9.84
N GLY A 145 2.85 5.09 -8.82
CA GLY A 145 3.57 4.23 -7.89
C GLY A 145 4.21 3.01 -8.56
N MET A 146 3.60 2.48 -9.62
CA MET A 146 4.17 1.36 -10.38
C MET A 146 5.55 1.70 -10.96
N VAL A 147 5.79 2.97 -11.26
CA VAL A 147 7.06 3.48 -11.80
C VAL A 147 7.91 4.14 -10.72
N LEU A 148 7.32 5.05 -9.93
CA LEU A 148 8.03 5.86 -8.95
C LEU A 148 8.49 5.05 -7.75
N THR A 149 7.76 4.02 -7.31
CA THR A 149 8.17 3.25 -6.13
C THR A 149 9.52 2.55 -6.34
N PRO A 150 9.76 1.77 -7.43
CA PRO A 150 11.09 1.22 -7.71
C PRO A 150 12.18 2.28 -7.83
N LEU A 151 11.88 3.44 -8.43
CA LEU A 151 12.83 4.54 -8.60
C LEU A 151 13.20 5.20 -7.26
N LEU A 152 12.23 5.37 -6.37
CA LEU A 152 12.47 5.90 -5.02
C LEU A 152 13.27 4.90 -4.18
N LEU A 153 12.99 3.60 -4.28
CA LEU A 153 13.76 2.55 -3.60
C LEU A 153 15.24 2.55 -4.01
N ALA A 154 15.52 2.89 -5.27
CA ALA A 154 16.88 3.04 -5.78
C ALA A 154 17.75 4.02 -4.98
N LEU A 155 17.14 4.97 -4.26
CA LEU A 155 17.84 5.96 -3.43
C LEU A 155 18.46 5.34 -2.16
N VAL A 156 17.90 4.25 -1.65
CA VAL A 156 18.33 3.60 -0.40
C VAL A 156 18.92 2.21 -0.60
N MET A 157 18.64 1.57 -1.75
CA MET A 157 19.20 0.27 -2.08
C MET A 157 20.69 0.40 -2.37
N THR A 158 21.52 -0.20 -1.53
CA THR A 158 22.96 -0.26 -1.73
C THR A 158 23.33 -1.33 -2.76
N ARG A 159 24.34 -1.04 -3.58
CA ARG A 159 24.92 -2.03 -4.51
C ARG A 159 25.74 -3.04 -3.72
N ALA A 160 25.48 -4.33 -3.89
CA ALA A 160 26.48 -5.34 -3.56
C ALA A 160 27.45 -5.51 -4.75
N PRO A 161 28.76 -5.73 -4.50
CA PRO A 161 29.73 -6.00 -5.57
C PRO A 161 29.32 -7.24 -6.39
N GLY A 162 29.43 -7.17 -7.72
CA GLY A 162 29.12 -8.29 -8.62
C GLY A 162 27.64 -8.47 -9.00
N ILE A 163 26.74 -7.62 -8.49
CA ILE A 163 25.32 -7.64 -8.90
C ILE A 163 25.11 -6.71 -10.12
N ALA A 164 24.18 -7.10 -11.00
CA ALA A 164 23.78 -6.33 -12.19
C ALA A 164 23.54 -4.83 -11.88
N PRO A 165 23.79 -3.92 -12.85
CA PRO A 165 23.60 -2.48 -12.64
C PRO A 165 22.19 -2.16 -12.11
N LEU A 166 22.10 -1.20 -11.20
CA LEU A 166 20.82 -0.77 -10.59
C LEU A 166 19.77 -0.42 -11.66
N THR A 167 20.20 0.14 -12.80
CA THR A 167 19.36 0.43 -13.97
C THR A 167 18.70 -0.83 -14.56
N SER A 168 19.46 -1.92 -14.70
CA SER A 168 18.96 -3.19 -15.21
C SER A 168 18.01 -3.88 -14.23
N GLN A 169 18.29 -3.78 -12.92
CA GLN A 169 17.41 -4.32 -11.88
C GLN A 169 16.07 -3.58 -11.85
N ILE A 170 16.11 -2.25 -11.83
CA ILE A 170 14.91 -1.41 -11.89
C ILE A 170 14.16 -1.67 -13.19
N GLY A 171 14.85 -1.76 -14.33
CA GLY A 171 14.23 -2.09 -15.61
C GLY A 171 13.49 -3.43 -15.58
N GLY A 172 14.09 -4.46 -14.99
CA GLY A 172 13.45 -5.77 -14.80
C GLY A 172 12.23 -5.72 -13.89
N ILE A 173 12.30 -4.95 -12.79
CA ILE A 173 11.15 -4.72 -11.88
C ILE A 173 10.04 -3.99 -12.64
N LEU A 174 10.35 -2.88 -13.30
CA LEU A 174 9.39 -2.10 -14.07
C LEU A 174 8.74 -2.97 -15.15
N LEU A 175 9.51 -3.81 -15.85
CA LEU A 175 8.96 -4.73 -16.85
C LEU A 175 7.97 -5.72 -16.21
N LYS A 176 8.32 -6.36 -15.09
CA LYS A 176 7.44 -7.30 -14.38
C LYS A 176 6.14 -6.66 -13.89
N LEU A 177 6.17 -5.38 -13.52
CA LEU A 177 4.99 -4.64 -13.07
C LEU A 177 4.16 -4.11 -14.25
N LEU A 178 4.82 -3.45 -15.21
CA LEU A 178 4.17 -2.74 -16.32
C LEU A 178 3.67 -3.68 -17.42
N LEU A 179 4.37 -4.78 -17.72
CA LEU A 179 3.97 -5.70 -18.79
C LEU A 179 2.56 -6.27 -18.57
N PRO A 180 2.24 -6.94 -17.45
CA PRO A 180 0.89 -7.44 -17.22
C PRO A 180 -0.14 -6.31 -17.15
N PHE A 181 0.23 -5.15 -16.58
CA PHE A 181 -0.65 -3.98 -16.54
C PHE A 181 -1.02 -3.46 -17.94
N VAL A 182 -0.04 -3.31 -18.84
CA VAL A 182 -0.25 -2.86 -20.22
C VAL A 182 -1.10 -3.87 -20.98
N ILE A 183 -0.83 -5.17 -20.82
CA ILE A 183 -1.66 -6.23 -21.41
C ILE A 183 -3.11 -6.12 -20.90
N GLY A 184 -3.30 -5.89 -19.60
CA GLY A 184 -4.60 -5.63 -18.99
C GLY A 184 -5.32 -4.43 -19.62
N GLN A 185 -4.63 -3.30 -19.75
CA GLN A 185 -5.16 -2.09 -20.40
C GLN A 185 -5.56 -2.33 -21.87
N LEU A 186 -4.70 -2.98 -22.66
CA LEU A 186 -4.97 -3.27 -24.07
C LEU A 186 -6.14 -4.26 -24.23
N SER A 187 -6.29 -5.20 -23.31
CA SER A 187 -7.42 -6.15 -23.31
C SER A 187 -8.74 -5.54 -22.82
N ARG A 188 -8.70 -4.38 -22.16
CA ARG A 188 -9.86 -3.74 -21.53
C ARG A 188 -11.08 -3.61 -22.43
N PRO A 189 -10.99 -3.18 -23.71
CA PRO A 189 -12.17 -3.07 -24.58
C PRO A 189 -12.95 -4.38 -24.74
N LEU A 190 -12.26 -5.52 -24.60
CA LEU A 190 -12.85 -6.86 -24.73
C LEU A 190 -13.41 -7.38 -23.40
N ILE A 191 -12.72 -7.10 -22.29
CA ILE A 191 -13.02 -7.74 -20.99
C ILE A 191 -13.71 -6.82 -19.98
N ALA A 192 -13.78 -5.50 -20.22
CA ALA A 192 -14.31 -4.53 -19.26
C ALA A 192 -15.73 -4.87 -18.80
N ALA A 193 -16.63 -5.21 -19.73
CA ALA A 193 -18.00 -5.59 -19.39
C ALA A 193 -18.07 -6.84 -18.50
N LEU A 194 -17.20 -7.82 -18.76
CA LEU A 194 -17.12 -9.04 -17.95
C LEU A 194 -16.59 -8.75 -16.55
N LEU A 195 -15.54 -7.92 -16.43
CA LEU A 195 -14.98 -7.49 -15.16
C LEU A 195 -15.97 -6.64 -14.37
N ASP A 196 -16.69 -5.74 -15.05
CA ASP A 196 -17.70 -4.89 -14.43
C ASP A 196 -18.87 -5.73 -13.88
N ARG A 197 -19.24 -6.81 -14.59
CA ARG A 197 -20.25 -7.78 -14.13
C ARG A 197 -19.78 -8.60 -12.92
N HIS A 198 -18.48 -8.89 -12.81
CA HIS A 198 -17.90 -9.73 -11.76
C HIS A 198 -16.99 -8.98 -10.77
N LYS A 199 -17.19 -7.66 -10.59
CA LYS A 199 -16.39 -6.83 -9.67
C LYS A 199 -16.15 -7.45 -8.28
N PRO A 200 -17.14 -8.08 -7.62
CA PRO A 200 -16.92 -8.70 -6.32
C PRO A 200 -15.92 -9.86 -6.36
N LEU A 201 -15.91 -10.65 -7.43
CA LEU A 201 -14.96 -11.75 -7.61
C LEU A 201 -13.56 -11.21 -7.90
N VAL A 202 -13.44 -10.19 -8.75
CA VAL A 202 -12.16 -9.51 -9.04
C VAL A 202 -11.54 -8.97 -7.75
N GLY A 203 -12.32 -8.28 -6.92
CA GLY A 203 -11.85 -7.76 -5.63
C GLY A 203 -11.48 -8.85 -4.62
N LYS A 204 -12.16 -10.01 -4.64
CA LYS A 204 -11.78 -11.16 -3.82
C LYS A 204 -10.48 -11.80 -4.30
N ALA A 205 -10.29 -11.93 -5.61
CA ALA A 205 -9.07 -12.48 -6.19
C ALA A 205 -7.85 -11.60 -5.83
N ASP A 206 -7.97 -10.28 -5.96
CA ASP A 206 -6.94 -9.32 -5.55
C ASP A 206 -6.54 -9.50 -4.08
N ARG A 207 -7.53 -9.52 -3.17
CA ARG A 207 -7.30 -9.75 -1.74
C ARG A 207 -6.70 -11.13 -1.44
N ALA A 208 -7.12 -12.17 -2.15
CA ALA A 208 -6.59 -13.52 -1.95
C ALA A 208 -5.10 -13.60 -2.32
N VAL A 209 -4.68 -12.96 -3.42
CA VAL A 209 -3.27 -12.87 -3.80
C VAL A 209 -2.45 -12.14 -2.73
N ILE A 210 -2.97 -11.04 -2.18
CA ILE A 210 -2.27 -10.30 -1.11
C ILE A 210 -2.09 -11.17 0.15
N VAL A 211 -3.16 -11.86 0.57
CA VAL A 211 -3.10 -12.79 1.70
C VAL A 211 -2.10 -13.92 1.44
N LEU A 212 -2.07 -14.46 0.22
CA LEU A 212 -1.09 -15.47 -0.18
C LEU A 212 0.34 -14.93 -0.12
N ILE A 213 0.62 -13.73 -0.65
CA ILE A 213 1.96 -13.12 -0.58
C ILE A 213 2.41 -12.96 0.88
N VAL A 214 1.53 -12.47 1.76
CA VAL A 214 1.85 -12.33 3.18
C VAL A 214 2.09 -13.70 3.82
N TYR A 215 1.23 -14.69 3.55
CA TYR A 215 1.39 -16.06 4.06
C TYR A 215 2.76 -16.64 3.68
N VAL A 216 3.11 -16.63 2.39
CA VAL A 216 4.37 -17.16 1.86
C VAL A 216 5.57 -16.42 2.47
N ALA A 217 5.52 -15.08 2.53
CA ALA A 217 6.61 -14.29 3.09
C ALA A 217 6.88 -14.62 4.57
N PHE A 218 5.82 -14.83 5.37
CA PHE A 218 5.96 -15.20 6.77
C PHE A 218 6.41 -16.65 6.95
N CYS A 219 5.99 -17.58 6.09
CA CYS A 219 6.49 -18.96 6.06
C CYS A 219 8.01 -18.98 5.81
N ASP A 220 8.47 -18.29 4.77
CA ASP A 220 9.89 -18.21 4.40
C ASP A 220 10.72 -17.60 5.54
N ALA A 221 10.23 -16.51 6.14
CA ALA A 221 10.91 -15.87 7.26
C ALA A 221 10.94 -16.72 8.54
N ALA A 222 9.89 -17.50 8.81
CA ALA A 222 9.86 -18.44 9.92
C ALA A 222 10.89 -19.56 9.74
N LEU A 223 10.99 -20.15 8.52
CA LEU A 223 12.01 -21.17 8.22
C LEU A 223 13.43 -20.60 8.24
N ALA A 224 13.61 -19.36 7.79
CA ALA A 224 14.90 -18.68 7.81
C ALA A 224 15.33 -18.21 9.21
N GLY A 225 14.52 -18.46 10.26
CA GLY A 225 14.83 -18.05 11.64
C GLY A 225 14.87 -16.54 11.80
N MET A 226 14.18 -15.79 10.93
CA MET A 226 14.19 -14.33 10.95
C MET A 226 13.47 -13.78 12.18
N TRP A 227 12.49 -14.49 12.75
CA TRP A 227 11.72 -14.03 13.89
C TRP A 227 12.37 -14.38 15.24
N THR A 228 12.97 -13.40 15.91
CA THR A 228 13.67 -13.55 17.20
C THR A 228 13.03 -12.73 18.33
N ALA A 229 13.36 -13.04 19.59
CA ALA A 229 12.78 -12.38 20.77
C ALA A 229 12.92 -10.84 20.77
N GLY A 230 13.98 -10.29 20.15
CA GLY A 230 14.20 -8.84 20.04
C GLY A 230 13.19 -8.11 19.14
N GLN A 231 12.39 -8.85 18.36
CA GLN A 231 11.48 -8.23 17.40
C GLN A 231 10.18 -7.71 17.99
N ALA A 232 9.76 -8.18 19.17
CA ALA A 232 8.58 -7.63 19.84
C ALA A 232 8.75 -6.13 20.13
N LEU A 233 9.94 -5.74 20.63
CA LEU A 233 10.27 -4.33 20.84
C LEU A 233 10.38 -3.58 19.51
N ALA A 234 10.99 -4.17 18.49
CA ALA A 234 11.10 -3.56 17.17
C ALA A 234 9.72 -3.31 16.53
N LEU A 235 8.77 -4.24 16.68
CA LEU A 235 7.38 -4.07 16.23
C LEU A 235 6.69 -2.90 16.93
N LEU A 236 6.88 -2.75 18.24
CA LEU A 236 6.34 -1.63 19.00
C LEU A 236 6.93 -0.30 18.51
N VAL A 237 8.25 -0.23 18.32
CA VAL A 237 8.94 0.96 17.79
C VAL A 237 8.39 1.32 16.40
N VAL A 238 8.27 0.33 15.50
CA VAL A 238 7.71 0.54 14.15
C VAL A 238 6.26 1.02 14.22
N ALA A 239 5.43 0.45 15.11
CA ALA A 239 4.05 0.87 15.28
C ALA A 239 3.94 2.33 15.76
N ILE A 240 4.80 2.75 16.69
CA ILE A 240 4.90 4.14 17.15
C ILE A 240 5.32 5.05 16.00
N MET A 241 6.35 4.68 15.24
CA MET A 241 6.82 5.46 14.09
C MET A 241 5.78 5.57 12.98
N CYS A 242 5.04 4.49 12.69
CA CYS A 242 3.92 4.50 11.75
C CYS A 242 2.79 5.41 12.20
N SER A 243 2.47 5.40 13.51
CA SER A 243 1.46 6.27 14.11
C SER A 243 1.87 7.74 14.01
N ALA A 244 3.13 8.05 14.34
CA ALA A 244 3.71 9.38 14.21
C ALA A 244 3.71 9.87 12.75
N LEU A 245 4.14 9.01 11.81
CA LEU A 245 4.11 9.29 10.37
C LEU A 245 2.69 9.63 9.90
N LEU A 246 1.70 8.81 10.26
CA LEU A 246 0.31 9.06 9.89
C LEU A 246 -0.20 10.37 10.48
N ALA A 247 0.01 10.60 11.78
CA ALA A 247 -0.43 11.82 12.45
C ALA A 247 0.18 13.06 11.80
N LEU A 248 1.49 13.04 11.53
CA LEU A 248 2.20 14.12 10.86
C LEU A 248 1.62 14.40 9.48
N VAL A 249 1.45 13.39 8.63
CA VAL A 249 0.95 13.58 7.27
C VAL A 249 -0.50 14.05 7.28
N LEU A 250 -1.36 13.54 8.17
CA LEU A 250 -2.73 14.03 8.34
C LEU A 250 -2.76 15.52 8.70
N VAL A 251 -1.92 15.96 9.64
CA VAL A 251 -1.82 17.37 10.02
C VAL A 251 -1.32 18.21 8.86
N LEU A 252 -0.21 17.82 8.22
CA LEU A 252 0.38 18.59 7.13
C LEU A 252 -0.55 18.71 5.92
N THR A 253 -1.23 17.63 5.54
CA THR A 253 -2.19 17.67 4.43
C THR A 253 -3.42 18.53 4.75
N THR A 254 -3.88 18.53 6.00
CA THR A 254 -4.97 19.41 6.47
C THR A 254 -4.54 20.88 6.41
N LEU A 255 -3.39 21.21 6.98
CA LEU A 255 -2.85 22.58 7.00
C LEU A 255 -2.60 23.10 5.59
N ALA A 256 -2.00 22.28 4.72
CA ALA A 256 -1.75 22.63 3.33
C ALA A 256 -3.05 22.86 2.55
N SER A 257 -4.06 22.01 2.75
CA SER A 257 -5.39 22.19 2.11
C SER A 257 -6.03 23.52 2.50
N ARG A 258 -5.96 23.88 3.79
CA ARG A 258 -6.49 25.16 4.30
C ARG A 258 -5.70 26.35 3.81
N ALA A 259 -4.37 26.26 3.81
CA ALA A 259 -3.51 27.32 3.28
C ALA A 259 -3.76 27.56 1.78
N MET A 260 -4.06 26.49 1.03
CA MET A 260 -4.43 26.56 -0.39
C MET A 260 -5.87 27.01 -0.62
N LYS A 261 -6.66 27.24 0.45
CA LYS A 261 -8.07 27.63 0.44
C LYS A 261 -8.95 26.64 -0.35
N LEU A 262 -8.66 25.35 -0.23
CA LEU A 262 -9.50 24.31 -0.82
C LEU A 262 -10.89 24.29 -0.15
N SER A 263 -11.90 23.84 -0.89
CA SER A 263 -13.22 23.54 -0.31
C SER A 263 -13.09 22.45 0.76
N THR A 264 -14.05 22.35 1.68
CA THR A 264 -14.04 21.31 2.71
C THR A 264 -14.06 19.92 2.09
N GLU A 265 -14.78 19.76 0.98
CA GLU A 265 -14.91 18.51 0.25
C GLU A 265 -13.58 18.09 -0.38
N ASP A 266 -12.82 19.05 -0.91
CA ASP A 266 -11.49 18.84 -1.45
C ASP A 266 -10.43 18.62 -0.36
N GLU A 267 -10.52 19.31 0.78
CA GLU A 267 -9.67 19.04 1.95
C GLU A 267 -9.83 17.58 2.38
N ILE A 268 -11.06 17.08 2.50
CA ILE A 268 -11.32 15.68 2.87
C ILE A 268 -10.67 14.72 1.87
N ALA A 269 -10.82 14.98 0.57
CA ALA A 269 -10.20 14.17 -0.47
C ALA A 269 -8.67 14.23 -0.38
N ALA A 270 -8.10 15.42 -0.12
CA ALA A 270 -6.67 15.63 0.03
C ALA A 270 -6.10 14.88 1.23
N VAL A 271 -6.72 15.02 2.39
CA VAL A 271 -6.31 14.37 3.64
C VAL A 271 -6.36 12.87 3.49
N PHE A 272 -7.47 12.32 2.99
CA PHE A 272 -7.61 10.87 2.90
C PHE A 272 -6.80 10.22 1.79
N CYS A 273 -6.62 10.86 0.64
CA CYS A 273 -5.80 10.33 -0.43
C CYS A 273 -4.31 10.61 -0.20
N GLY A 274 -3.98 11.75 0.41
CA GLY A 274 -2.61 12.15 0.70
C GLY A 274 -1.99 11.39 1.86
N SER A 275 -2.78 10.93 2.84
CA SER A 275 -2.24 10.27 4.04
C SER A 275 -2.26 8.75 4.02
N LYS A 276 -2.86 8.09 3.03
CA LYS A 276 -3.00 6.63 3.02
C LYS A 276 -1.97 5.95 2.12
N LYS A 277 -1.64 4.71 2.47
CA LYS A 277 -0.70 3.85 1.74
C LYS A 277 -1.33 2.49 1.43
N SER A 278 -1.15 2.04 0.19
CA SER A 278 -1.87 0.88 -0.36
C SER A 278 -1.15 -0.42 -0.12
N LEU A 279 -1.67 -1.22 0.82
CA LEU A 279 -1.24 -2.61 0.97
C LEU A 279 -1.53 -3.42 -0.30
N ALA A 280 -2.64 -3.13 -0.99
CA ALA A 280 -3.05 -3.85 -2.20
C ALA A 280 -2.06 -3.68 -3.35
N ASN A 281 -1.46 -2.49 -3.49
CA ASN A 281 -0.41 -2.26 -4.47
C ASN A 281 0.96 -2.65 -3.90
N GLY A 282 1.19 -2.35 -2.62
CA GLY A 282 2.47 -2.52 -1.96
C GLY A 282 2.89 -3.98 -1.82
N ALA A 283 2.00 -4.90 -1.45
CA ALA A 283 2.37 -6.31 -1.29
C ALA A 283 2.86 -6.97 -2.61
N PRO A 284 2.14 -6.82 -3.75
CA PRO A 284 2.65 -7.28 -5.05
C PRO A 284 3.98 -6.62 -5.46
N ILE A 285 4.12 -5.29 -5.29
CA ILE A 285 5.38 -4.60 -5.59
C ILE A 285 6.51 -5.15 -4.72
N ALA A 286 6.28 -5.34 -3.43
CA ALA A 286 7.26 -5.90 -2.51
C ALA A 286 7.70 -7.30 -2.94
N LYS A 287 6.77 -8.17 -3.39
CA LYS A 287 7.13 -9.48 -3.91
C LYS A 287 7.99 -9.39 -5.17
N VAL A 288 7.71 -8.45 -6.07
CA VAL A 288 8.55 -8.27 -7.28
C VAL A 288 9.94 -7.75 -6.94
N VAL A 289 10.03 -6.78 -6.03
CA VAL A 289 11.30 -6.10 -5.70
C VAL A 289 12.15 -6.93 -4.74
N PHE A 290 11.54 -7.48 -3.70
CA PHE A 290 12.22 -8.14 -2.57
C PHE A 290 11.89 -9.63 -2.48
N GLY A 291 11.26 -10.24 -3.49
CA GLY A 291 10.80 -11.63 -3.43
C GLY A 291 11.89 -12.68 -3.26
N ALA A 292 13.13 -12.32 -3.58
CA ALA A 292 14.32 -13.16 -3.35
C ALA A 292 15.01 -12.85 -2.00
N ASN A 293 14.56 -11.83 -1.26
CA ASN A 293 15.09 -11.51 0.06
C ASN A 293 14.36 -12.36 1.12
N PRO A 294 15.06 -13.21 1.91
CA PRO A 294 14.44 -14.02 2.96
C PRO A 294 13.78 -13.20 4.07
N ALA A 295 14.11 -11.91 4.20
CA ALA A 295 13.51 -10.98 5.15
C ALA A 295 12.27 -10.25 4.60
N LEU A 296 11.66 -10.70 3.49
CA LEU A 296 10.47 -10.08 2.90
C LEU A 296 9.36 -9.81 3.93
N SER A 297 9.12 -10.72 4.90
CA SER A 297 8.12 -10.49 5.94
C SER A 297 8.44 -9.26 6.80
N LEU A 298 9.71 -9.06 7.17
CA LEU A 298 10.16 -7.92 7.98
C LEU A 298 10.04 -6.62 7.18
N ILE A 299 10.34 -6.65 5.88
CA ILE A 299 10.16 -5.50 4.99
C ILE A 299 8.66 -5.13 4.88
N LEU A 300 7.75 -6.12 4.91
CA LEU A 300 6.30 -5.89 4.84
C LEU A 300 5.68 -5.39 6.16
N VAL A 301 6.31 -5.62 7.30
CA VAL A 301 5.77 -5.29 8.64
C VAL A 301 5.34 -3.82 8.77
N PRO A 302 6.17 -2.81 8.44
CA PRO A 302 5.78 -1.40 8.55
C PRO A 302 4.52 -1.10 7.73
N LEU A 303 4.41 -1.66 6.53
CA LEU A 303 3.25 -1.49 5.67
C LEU A 303 1.98 -2.12 6.27
N LEU A 304 2.09 -3.34 6.79
CA LEU A 304 0.97 -4.03 7.45
C LEU A 304 0.49 -3.24 8.68
N LEU A 305 1.40 -2.80 9.54
CA LEU A 305 1.06 -2.01 10.73
C LEU A 305 0.44 -0.67 10.35
N TYR A 306 1.05 0.07 9.42
CA TYR A 306 0.52 1.34 8.93
C TYR A 306 -0.89 1.18 8.35
N HIS A 307 -1.12 0.11 7.59
CA HIS A 307 -2.44 -0.19 7.02
C HIS A 307 -3.52 -0.34 8.09
N GLN A 308 -3.21 -0.98 9.23
CA GLN A 308 -4.16 -1.10 10.33
C GLN A 308 -4.42 0.23 11.01
N ILE A 309 -3.35 0.94 11.34
CA ILE A 309 -3.43 2.21 12.05
C ILE A 309 -4.23 3.22 11.20
N GLN A 310 -3.95 3.33 9.89
CA GLN A 310 -4.63 4.27 9.01
C GLN A 310 -6.13 3.97 8.88
N LEU A 311 -6.55 2.69 8.86
CA LEU A 311 -7.98 2.35 8.73
C LEU A 311 -8.75 2.79 9.97
N VAL A 312 -8.22 2.51 11.16
CA VAL A 312 -8.86 2.90 12.43
C VAL A 312 -8.92 4.42 12.57
N VAL A 313 -7.78 5.09 12.41
CA VAL A 313 -7.67 6.54 12.58
C VAL A 313 -8.51 7.28 11.53
N CYS A 314 -8.44 6.89 10.26
CA CYS A 314 -9.21 7.55 9.20
C CYS A 314 -10.72 7.29 9.35
N ALA A 315 -11.15 6.14 9.88
CA ALA A 315 -12.57 5.90 10.14
C ALA A 315 -13.13 6.83 11.23
N VAL A 316 -12.35 7.07 12.29
CA VAL A 316 -12.70 8.04 13.34
C VAL A 316 -12.74 9.46 12.75
N LEU A 317 -11.72 9.82 11.98
CA LEU A 317 -11.63 11.13 11.35
C LEU A 317 -12.79 11.37 10.34
N ALA A 318 -13.14 10.37 9.54
CA ALA A 318 -14.26 10.46 8.60
C ALA A 318 -15.60 10.71 9.29
N ARG A 319 -15.84 10.07 10.45
CA ARG A 319 -17.02 10.35 11.26
C ARG A 319 -17.01 11.77 11.83
N ARG A 320 -15.86 12.28 12.26
CA ARG A 320 -15.73 13.68 12.71
C ARG A 320 -16.02 14.67 11.59
N TYR A 321 -15.46 14.44 10.39
CA TYR A 321 -15.79 15.26 9.21
C TYR A 321 -17.27 15.20 8.83
N CYS A 322 -17.92 14.04 8.97
CA CYS A 322 -19.34 13.87 8.69
C CYS A 322 -20.24 14.60 9.70
N ALA A 323 -19.79 14.74 10.95
CA ALA A 323 -20.49 15.43 12.02
C ALA A 323 -20.34 16.96 11.99
N ARG A 324 -19.65 17.53 10.98
CA ARG A 324 -19.54 18.99 10.82
C ARG A 324 -20.93 19.60 10.59
N SER A 325 -21.28 20.66 11.33
CA SER A 325 -22.47 21.46 11.03
C SER A 325 -22.29 22.09 9.65
N GLN A 326 -23.34 22.06 8.82
CA GLN A 326 -23.36 22.83 7.58
C GLN A 326 -23.22 24.31 7.97
N GLY A 327 -22.04 24.88 7.70
CA GLY A 327 -21.84 26.32 7.67
C GLY A 327 -22.23 26.84 6.31
#